data_AF-A0AAD5QLQ3-F1
#
_entry.id   AF-A0AAD5QLQ3-F1
#
_cell.length_a   1.000
_cell.length_b   1.000
_cell.length_c   1.000
_cell.angle_alpha   90.00
_cell.angle_beta   90.00
_cell.angle_gamma   90.00
#
_symmetry.space_group_name_H-M   'P 1'
#
loop_
_entity.id
_entity.type
_entity.pdbx_description
1 polymer ?
#
loop_
_entity_poly.entity_id
_entity_poly.type
_entity_poly.pdbx_seq_one_letter_code
_entity_poly.pdbx_strand_id
1 'polypeptide(L)'
;MAPIPSKSRVYSDVNPSRPREYWDYESHVIEWGNIDDYQLVRKLGRGKYSEVFEGVKITTDEKVVIKILKPVKKKKIKREIKILENLRGGTNVITLLDVVKDPISRTPALIFEYVNNSDFKQLYGTLSDLDIRYYLYELLKALDYCHSQGIMHRDVKPHNVMIDHEKKQLRLIDWGLAEFYHPKQDYNVRVASRYFKGPELLVDYQCYDYSLDMWSLGCMLASMIFRKEPFFHGHDNYDQLVRIAKVLGTEELHEYVDKYHIELDPRFNDILGRHSRNVGKDSFMLKISI
;
A
#
# COMPACT_ATOMS: atom_id res chain seq x y z
N MET A 1 17.24 19.33 16.94
CA MET A 1 18.04 18.09 17.06
C MET A 1 17.65 17.17 15.93
N ALA A 2 18.51 16.26 15.47
CA ALA A 2 18.10 15.30 14.44
C ALA A 2 17.05 14.32 14.99
N PRO A 3 16.09 13.85 14.17
CA PRO A 3 15.11 12.85 14.59
C PRO A 3 15.78 11.57 15.09
N ILE A 4 15.19 10.95 16.12
CA ILE A 4 15.67 9.68 16.67
C ILE A 4 15.32 8.54 15.70
N PRO A 5 16.28 7.73 15.23
CA PRO A 5 16.00 6.62 14.32
C PRO A 5 15.15 5.53 14.99
N SER A 6 14.21 4.96 14.23
CA SER A 6 13.39 3.81 14.64
C SER A 6 13.85 2.51 13.96
N LYS A 7 13.52 1.38 14.57
CA LYS A 7 13.70 0.03 14.01
C LYS A 7 12.39 -0.73 14.19
N SER A 8 12.00 -1.49 13.18
CA SER A 8 10.79 -2.28 13.26
C SER A 8 10.88 -3.32 14.36
N ARG A 9 9.75 -3.56 15.04
CA ARG A 9 9.64 -4.54 16.14
C ARG A 9 9.69 -5.98 15.64
N VAL A 10 9.30 -6.21 14.39
CA VAL A 10 9.24 -7.53 13.74
C VAL A 10 9.96 -7.48 12.40
N TYR A 11 10.41 -8.64 11.91
CA TYR A 11 11.01 -8.80 10.58
C TYR A 11 12.19 -7.87 10.24
N SER A 12 12.77 -7.23 11.27
CA SER A 12 13.65 -6.09 11.07
C SER A 12 14.94 -6.42 10.32
N ASP A 13 15.48 -7.62 10.54
CA ASP A 13 16.74 -8.05 9.94
C ASP A 13 16.54 -9.04 8.78
N VAL A 14 15.31 -9.17 8.24
CA VAL A 14 15.00 -10.07 7.12
C VAL A 14 15.86 -9.74 5.89
N ASN A 15 15.78 -8.51 5.35
CA ASN A 15 16.58 -8.16 4.17
C ASN A 15 18.09 -8.18 4.41
N PRO A 16 18.62 -7.68 5.55
CA PRO A 16 20.04 -7.85 5.89
C PRO A 16 20.52 -9.31 5.91
N SER A 17 19.64 -10.27 6.24
CA SER A 17 19.98 -11.70 6.25
C SER A 17 19.84 -12.39 4.89
N ARG A 18 19.26 -11.71 3.88
CA ARG A 18 19.07 -12.25 2.52
C ARG A 18 20.28 -11.93 1.62
N PRO A 19 20.54 -12.74 0.58
CA PRO A 19 21.48 -12.39 -0.48
C PRO A 19 21.16 -11.02 -1.08
N ARG A 20 22.19 -10.28 -1.48
CA ARG A 20 22.04 -8.91 -1.99
C ARG A 20 21.07 -8.84 -3.17
N GLU A 21 21.06 -9.86 -4.02
CA GLU A 21 20.21 -9.97 -5.22
C GLU A 21 18.72 -10.05 -4.88
N TYR A 22 18.36 -10.34 -3.62
CA TYR A 22 16.97 -10.37 -3.16
C TYR A 22 16.35 -8.97 -3.13
N TRP A 23 17.09 -7.97 -2.63
CA TRP A 23 16.57 -6.62 -2.40
C TRP A 23 17.26 -5.55 -3.26
N ASP A 24 18.43 -5.82 -3.85
CA ASP A 24 19.13 -4.91 -4.77
C ASP A 24 18.45 -4.92 -6.16
N TYR A 25 17.25 -4.38 -6.22
CA TYR A 25 16.46 -4.29 -7.45
C TYR A 25 17.10 -3.39 -8.51
N GLU A 26 18.11 -2.58 -8.19
CA GLU A 26 18.78 -1.75 -9.20
C GLU A 26 19.67 -2.60 -10.12
N SER A 27 20.29 -3.64 -9.59
CA SER A 27 21.11 -4.59 -10.35
C SER A 27 20.28 -5.64 -11.09
N HIS A 28 19.01 -5.84 -10.69
CA HIS A 28 18.12 -6.84 -11.28
C HIS A 28 18.00 -6.71 -12.82
N VAL A 29 18.18 -7.84 -13.52
CA VAL A 29 18.07 -7.97 -14.98
C VAL A 29 16.70 -8.54 -15.28
N ILE A 30 15.91 -7.80 -16.07
CA ILE A 30 14.56 -8.20 -16.45
C ILE A 30 14.65 -9.02 -17.75
N GLU A 31 14.14 -10.24 -17.70
CA GLU A 31 13.83 -11.04 -18.89
C GLU A 31 12.49 -10.57 -19.45
N TRP A 32 12.48 -10.08 -20.68
CA TRP A 32 11.28 -9.53 -21.32
C TRP A 32 10.59 -10.61 -22.14
N GLY A 33 9.34 -10.91 -21.82
CA GLY A 33 8.45 -11.74 -22.62
C GLY A 33 8.01 -11.06 -23.92
N ASN A 34 7.29 -11.82 -24.74
CA ASN A 34 6.78 -11.36 -26.03
C ASN A 34 5.40 -10.70 -25.85
N ILE A 35 5.28 -9.44 -26.26
CA ILE A 35 4.00 -8.72 -26.16
C ILE A 35 2.92 -9.30 -27.08
N ASP A 36 3.33 -9.90 -28.21
CA ASP A 36 2.40 -10.47 -29.19
C ASP A 36 1.69 -11.74 -28.67
N ASP A 37 2.12 -12.28 -27.53
CA ASP A 37 1.43 -13.39 -26.86
C ASP A 37 0.11 -12.93 -26.20
N TYR A 38 -0.15 -11.62 -26.15
CA TYR A 38 -1.26 -11.02 -25.41
C TYR A 38 -2.09 -10.07 -26.28
N GLN A 39 -3.41 -10.20 -26.19
CA GLN A 39 -4.35 -9.31 -26.85
C GLN A 39 -5.11 -8.47 -25.83
N LEU A 40 -5.18 -7.16 -26.05
CA LEU A 40 -6.01 -6.25 -25.25
C LEU A 40 -7.49 -6.43 -25.61
N VAL A 41 -8.34 -6.56 -24.60
CA VAL A 41 -9.80 -6.70 -24.77
C VAL A 41 -10.50 -5.38 -24.46
N ARG A 42 -10.35 -4.87 -23.22
CA ARG A 42 -11.00 -3.63 -22.79
C ARG A 42 -10.22 -2.95 -21.68
N LYS A 43 -10.39 -1.63 -21.56
CA LYS A 43 -9.80 -0.86 -20.47
C LYS A 43 -10.55 -1.10 -19.16
N LEU A 44 -9.82 -1.42 -18.11
CA LEU A 44 -10.34 -1.59 -16.75
C LEU A 44 -10.17 -0.33 -15.89
N GLY A 45 -9.07 0.40 -16.09
CA GLY A 45 -8.80 1.57 -15.26
C GLY A 45 -7.60 2.39 -15.71
N ARG A 46 -7.43 3.54 -15.05
CA ARG A 46 -6.31 4.45 -15.27
C ARG A 46 -5.77 4.91 -13.92
N GLY A 47 -4.52 4.58 -13.66
CA GLY A 47 -3.78 5.04 -12.49
C GLY A 47 -2.94 6.28 -12.82
N LYS A 48 -2.26 6.81 -11.80
CA LYS A 48 -1.25 7.88 -11.98
C LYS A 48 -0.11 7.40 -12.87
N TYR A 49 0.39 6.19 -12.63
CA TYR A 49 1.59 5.63 -13.25
C TYR A 49 1.33 4.52 -14.28
N SER A 50 0.07 4.14 -14.51
CA SER A 50 -0.28 3.04 -15.40
C SER A 50 -1.65 3.21 -16.05
N GLU A 51 -1.88 2.40 -17.08
CA GLU A 51 -3.20 2.10 -17.64
C GLU A 51 -3.40 0.59 -17.56
N VAL A 52 -4.60 0.17 -17.18
CA VAL A 52 -4.90 -1.24 -16.87
C VAL A 52 -6.00 -1.74 -17.79
N PHE A 53 -5.79 -2.91 -18.37
CA PHE A 53 -6.67 -3.54 -19.35
C PHE A 53 -6.95 -4.99 -18.96
N GLU A 54 -8.14 -5.47 -19.30
CA GLU A 54 -8.41 -6.89 -19.45
C GLU A 54 -7.82 -7.32 -20.79
N GLY A 55 -7.16 -8.47 -20.80
CA GLY A 55 -6.61 -9.08 -21.99
C GLY A 55 -6.77 -10.59 -21.96
N VAL A 56 -6.30 -11.23 -23.02
CA VAL A 56 -6.25 -12.69 -23.15
C VAL A 56 -4.85 -13.09 -23.62
N LYS A 57 -4.33 -14.18 -23.06
CA LYS A 57 -3.13 -14.84 -23.57
C LYS A 57 -3.50 -15.71 -24.76
N ILE A 58 -3.01 -15.37 -25.95
CA ILE A 58 -3.47 -15.96 -27.22
C ILE A 58 -3.23 -17.47 -27.27
N THR A 59 -2.13 -17.95 -26.70
CA THR A 59 -1.74 -19.37 -26.74
C THR A 59 -2.60 -20.27 -25.86
N THR A 60 -3.23 -19.74 -24.81
CA THR A 60 -4.01 -20.53 -23.84
C THR A 60 -5.48 -20.12 -23.75
N ASP A 61 -5.86 -19.01 -24.39
CA ASP A 61 -7.17 -18.36 -24.24
C ASP A 61 -7.51 -17.97 -22.79
N GLU A 62 -6.50 -17.87 -21.93
CA GLU A 62 -6.67 -17.49 -20.53
C GLU A 62 -6.78 -15.98 -20.37
N LYS A 63 -7.73 -15.54 -19.54
CA LYS A 63 -7.87 -14.13 -19.18
C LYS A 63 -6.70 -13.65 -18.33
N VAL A 64 -6.23 -12.45 -18.63
CA VAL A 64 -5.15 -11.77 -17.91
C VAL A 64 -5.49 -10.30 -17.66
N VAL A 65 -4.73 -9.67 -16.76
CA VAL A 65 -4.74 -8.22 -16.58
C VAL A 65 -3.40 -7.66 -17.08
N ILE A 66 -3.48 -6.66 -17.96
CA ILE A 66 -2.32 -6.03 -18.59
C ILE A 66 -2.19 -4.61 -18.04
N LYS A 67 -1.15 -4.38 -17.22
CA LYS A 67 -0.82 -3.07 -16.65
C LYS A 67 0.29 -2.43 -17.48
N ILE A 68 -0.07 -1.53 -18.38
CA ILE A 68 0.86 -0.75 -19.20
C ILE A 68 1.42 0.38 -18.33
N LEU A 69 2.74 0.45 -18.18
CA LEU A 69 3.40 1.44 -17.35
C LEU A 69 3.64 2.74 -18.13
N LYS A 70 3.19 3.87 -17.59
CA LYS A 70 3.49 5.20 -18.14
C LYS A 70 4.99 5.52 -17.95
N PRO A 71 5.52 6.53 -18.65
CA PRO A 71 6.92 6.94 -18.48
C PRO A 71 7.27 7.23 -17.01
N VAL A 72 8.05 6.33 -16.40
CA VAL A 72 8.57 6.43 -15.04
C VAL A 72 10.05 6.02 -15.01
N LYS A 73 10.77 6.38 -13.93
CA LYS A 73 12.18 6.01 -13.76
C LYS A 73 12.34 4.48 -13.81
N LYS A 74 13.31 3.98 -14.57
CA LYS A 74 13.63 2.53 -14.67
C LYS A 74 13.78 1.86 -13.30
N LYS A 75 14.40 2.55 -12.34
CA LYS A 75 14.55 2.10 -10.94
C LYS A 75 13.20 1.69 -10.31
N LYS A 76 12.11 2.44 -10.56
CA LYS A 76 10.78 2.10 -10.04
C LYS A 76 10.19 0.84 -10.68
N ILE A 77 10.42 0.66 -11.98
CA ILE A 77 9.94 -0.51 -12.73
C ILE A 77 10.63 -1.77 -12.22
N LYS A 78 11.97 -1.75 -12.11
CA LYS A 78 12.74 -2.86 -11.56
C LYS A 78 12.31 -3.20 -10.13
N ARG A 79 12.05 -2.19 -9.29
CA ARG A 79 11.56 -2.40 -7.93
C ARG A 79 10.23 -3.12 -7.89
N GLU A 80 9.24 -2.65 -8.66
CA GLU A 80 7.90 -3.26 -8.69
C GLU A 80 7.99 -4.71 -9.17
N ILE A 81 8.73 -4.98 -10.24
CA ILE A 81 8.95 -6.34 -10.75
C ILE A 81 9.62 -7.21 -9.69
N LYS A 82 10.74 -6.75 -9.11
CA LYS A 82 11.50 -7.54 -8.13
C LYS A 82 10.68 -7.88 -6.89
N ILE A 83 9.86 -6.93 -6.41
CA ILE A 83 8.95 -7.16 -5.29
C ILE A 83 7.89 -8.20 -5.67
N LEU A 84 7.26 -8.07 -6.84
CA LEU A 84 6.24 -9.01 -7.30
C LEU A 84 6.79 -10.43 -7.52
N GLU A 85 8.00 -10.56 -8.04
CA GLU A 85 8.70 -11.84 -8.16
C GLU A 85 8.96 -12.48 -6.79
N ASN A 86 9.50 -11.70 -5.84
CA ASN A 86 9.78 -12.20 -4.49
C ASN A 86 8.50 -12.59 -3.73
N LEU A 87 7.38 -11.93 -4.00
CA LEU A 87 6.10 -12.20 -3.35
C LEU A 87 5.22 -13.21 -4.10
N ARG A 88 5.64 -13.69 -5.28
CA ARG A 88 4.88 -14.63 -6.11
C ARG A 88 4.55 -15.90 -5.33
N GLY A 89 3.30 -16.34 -5.40
CA GLY A 89 2.80 -17.50 -4.64
C GLY A 89 2.45 -17.19 -3.18
N GLY A 90 2.67 -15.94 -2.74
CA GLY A 90 2.26 -15.45 -1.44
C GLY A 90 0.76 -15.44 -1.22
N THR A 91 0.34 -15.65 0.03
CA THR A 91 -1.08 -15.64 0.39
C THR A 91 -1.71 -14.29 0.06
N ASN A 92 -2.77 -14.32 -0.76
CA ASN A 92 -3.55 -13.15 -1.15
C ASN A 92 -2.75 -12.01 -1.80
N VAL A 93 -1.57 -12.29 -2.36
CA VAL A 93 -0.81 -11.35 -3.19
C VAL A 93 -1.12 -11.62 -4.67
N ILE A 94 -1.31 -10.57 -5.47
CA ILE A 94 -1.51 -10.71 -6.92
C ILE A 94 -0.31 -11.39 -7.59
N THR A 95 -0.59 -12.35 -8.46
CA THR A 95 0.44 -13.08 -9.20
C THR A 95 0.87 -12.32 -10.45
N LEU A 96 2.15 -11.93 -10.52
CA LEU A 96 2.80 -11.52 -11.76
C LEU A 96 3.10 -12.77 -12.60
N LEU A 97 2.52 -12.83 -13.80
CA LEU A 97 2.64 -13.93 -14.74
C LEU A 97 3.79 -13.73 -15.72
N ASP A 98 3.94 -12.51 -16.23
CA ASP A 98 4.95 -12.16 -17.23
C ASP A 98 5.25 -10.65 -17.21
N VAL A 99 6.38 -10.27 -17.81
CA VAL A 99 6.83 -8.89 -17.98
C VAL A 99 7.19 -8.67 -19.44
N VAL A 100 6.39 -7.89 -20.15
CA VAL A 100 6.55 -7.68 -21.60
C VAL A 100 6.94 -6.25 -21.91
N LYS A 101 7.47 -6.04 -23.12
CA LYS A 101 7.84 -4.72 -23.60
C LYS A 101 7.51 -4.56 -25.06
N ASP A 102 6.80 -3.50 -25.38
CA ASP A 102 6.51 -3.17 -26.76
C ASP A 102 7.83 -2.92 -27.53
N PRO A 103 8.08 -3.63 -28.65
CA PRO A 103 9.36 -3.56 -29.37
C PRO A 103 9.61 -2.18 -29.98
N ILE A 104 8.55 -1.44 -30.34
CA ILE A 104 8.62 -0.16 -31.04
C ILE A 104 8.77 1.01 -30.05
N SER A 105 7.74 1.25 -29.23
CA SER A 105 7.68 2.33 -28.24
C SER A 105 8.57 2.08 -27.02
N ARG A 106 9.03 0.83 -26.82
CA ARG A 106 9.81 0.41 -25.65
C ARG A 106 9.04 0.57 -24.34
N THR A 107 7.71 0.64 -24.40
CA THR A 107 6.83 0.76 -23.23
C THR A 107 6.70 -0.60 -22.53
N PRO A 108 7.04 -0.70 -21.23
CA PRO A 108 6.90 -1.95 -20.49
C PRO A 108 5.46 -2.15 -19.98
N ALA A 109 5.04 -3.40 -19.93
CA ALA A 109 3.77 -3.81 -19.32
C ALA A 109 3.98 -5.03 -18.41
N LEU A 110 3.19 -5.08 -17.34
CA LEU A 110 3.17 -6.18 -16.38
C LEU A 110 1.90 -6.99 -16.61
N ILE A 111 2.03 -8.32 -16.70
CA ILE A 111 0.92 -9.24 -16.94
C ILE A 111 0.59 -9.95 -15.63
N PHE A 112 -0.67 -9.90 -15.21
CA PHE A 112 -1.14 -10.48 -13.96
C PHE A 112 -2.24 -11.52 -14.18
N GLU A 113 -2.43 -12.38 -13.19
CA GLU A 113 -3.63 -13.20 -13.09
C GLU A 113 -4.89 -12.32 -13.16
N TYR A 114 -5.94 -12.81 -13.82
CA TYR A 114 -7.23 -12.14 -13.82
C TYR A 114 -7.94 -12.38 -12.48
N VAL A 115 -8.33 -11.29 -11.83
CA VAL A 115 -9.12 -11.32 -10.59
C VAL A 115 -10.46 -10.68 -10.88
N ASN A 116 -11.54 -11.43 -10.67
CA ASN A 116 -12.87 -10.85 -10.70
C ASN A 116 -13.02 -9.89 -9.51
N ASN A 117 -13.55 -8.69 -9.74
CA ASN A 117 -13.64 -7.68 -8.70
C ASN A 117 -15.04 -7.09 -8.62
N SER A 118 -15.61 -7.18 -7.42
CA SER A 118 -16.77 -6.37 -7.04
C SER A 118 -16.31 -4.93 -6.76
N ASP A 119 -17.00 -3.94 -7.33
CA ASP A 119 -16.68 -2.53 -7.06
C ASP A 119 -16.75 -2.25 -5.55
N PHE A 120 -15.64 -1.77 -4.98
CA PHE A 120 -15.52 -1.67 -3.53
C PHE A 120 -16.53 -0.67 -2.94
N LYS A 121 -16.94 0.37 -3.68
CA LYS A 121 -17.92 1.35 -3.18
C LYS A 121 -19.30 0.73 -3.03
N GLN A 122 -19.66 -0.17 -3.95
CA GLN A 122 -20.89 -0.94 -3.85
C GLN A 122 -20.79 -2.01 -2.77
N LEU A 123 -19.65 -2.72 -2.71
CA LEU A 123 -19.46 -3.83 -1.79
C LEU A 123 -19.42 -3.39 -0.32
N TYR A 124 -18.68 -2.32 0.01
CA TYR A 124 -18.47 -1.91 1.40
C TYR A 124 -19.77 -1.47 2.09
N GLY A 125 -20.78 -1.05 1.34
CA GLY A 125 -22.12 -0.75 1.86
C GLY A 125 -22.93 -1.99 2.21
N THR A 126 -22.62 -3.15 1.62
CA THR A 126 -23.41 -4.39 1.76
C THR A 126 -22.77 -5.44 2.65
N LEU A 127 -21.46 -5.31 2.97
CA LEU A 127 -20.76 -6.26 3.84
C LEU A 127 -21.42 -6.37 5.23
N SER A 128 -21.62 -7.60 5.69
CA SER A 128 -21.98 -7.89 7.08
C SER A 128 -20.77 -7.72 8.02
N ASP A 129 -21.01 -7.69 9.34
CA ASP A 129 -19.92 -7.70 10.34
C ASP A 129 -18.95 -8.87 10.12
N LEU A 130 -19.49 -10.07 9.83
CA LEU A 130 -18.68 -11.26 9.57
C LEU A 130 -17.85 -11.10 8.29
N ASP A 131 -18.40 -10.50 7.24
CA ASP A 131 -17.65 -10.26 6.00
C ASP A 131 -16.53 -9.25 6.19
N ILE A 132 -16.77 -8.18 6.94
CA ILE A 132 -15.75 -7.18 7.27
C ILE A 132 -14.58 -7.86 8.00
N ARG A 133 -14.87 -8.67 9.03
CA ARG A 133 -13.85 -9.43 9.76
C ARG A 133 -13.09 -10.41 8.86
N TYR A 134 -13.82 -11.12 8.00
CA TYR A 134 -13.24 -12.07 7.06
C TYR A 134 -12.25 -11.39 6.10
N TYR A 135 -12.68 -10.34 5.38
CA TYR A 135 -11.80 -9.69 4.41
C TYR A 135 -10.63 -8.94 5.04
N LEU A 136 -10.81 -8.39 6.25
CA LEU A 136 -9.68 -7.82 6.99
C LEU A 136 -8.67 -8.88 7.40
N TYR A 137 -9.14 -10.06 7.82
CA TYR A 137 -8.27 -11.18 8.13
C TYR A 137 -7.51 -11.67 6.89
N GLU A 138 -8.18 -11.77 5.74
CA GLU A 138 -7.54 -12.11 4.47
C GLU A 138 -6.52 -11.07 4.02
N LEU A 139 -6.78 -9.77 4.26
CA LEU A 139 -5.82 -8.70 4.00
C LEU A 139 -4.63 -8.74 4.98
N LEU A 140 -4.88 -9.03 6.26
CA LEU A 140 -3.83 -9.22 7.27
C LEU A 140 -2.87 -10.35 6.89
N LYS A 141 -3.36 -11.46 6.34
CA LYS A 141 -2.50 -12.53 5.82
C LYS A 141 -1.57 -12.04 4.71
N ALA A 142 -2.07 -11.21 3.80
CA ALA A 142 -1.25 -10.64 2.72
C ALA A 142 -0.17 -9.69 3.26
N LEU A 143 -0.53 -8.87 4.26
CA LEU A 143 0.39 -7.93 4.91
C LEU A 143 1.45 -8.66 5.73
N ASP A 144 1.07 -9.60 6.59
CA ASP A 144 2.03 -10.40 7.36
C ASP A 144 2.98 -11.16 6.42
N TYR A 145 2.46 -11.75 5.34
CA TYR A 145 3.31 -12.38 4.34
C TYR A 145 4.32 -11.41 3.74
N CYS A 146 3.91 -10.26 3.20
CA CYS A 146 4.86 -9.34 2.58
C CYS A 146 5.83 -8.71 3.58
N HIS A 147 5.38 -8.42 4.80
CA HIS A 147 6.23 -7.93 5.90
C HIS A 147 7.27 -8.98 6.29
N SER A 148 6.88 -10.27 6.39
CA SER A 148 7.81 -11.38 6.64
C SER A 148 8.84 -11.59 5.54
N GLN A 149 8.52 -11.15 4.31
CA GLN A 149 9.43 -11.11 3.17
C GLN A 149 10.25 -9.81 3.09
N GLY A 150 10.19 -8.96 4.12
CA GLY A 150 10.96 -7.73 4.21
C GLY A 150 10.42 -6.58 3.38
N ILE A 151 9.14 -6.59 2.99
CA ILE A 151 8.56 -5.62 2.04
C ILE A 151 7.41 -4.87 2.70
N MET A 152 7.39 -3.54 2.56
CA MET A 152 6.27 -2.66 2.93
C MET A 152 5.44 -2.35 1.68
N HIS A 153 4.10 -2.40 1.75
CA HIS A 153 3.24 -2.09 0.61
C HIS A 153 3.13 -0.58 0.34
N ARG A 154 2.97 0.24 1.39
CA ARG A 154 2.94 1.72 1.39
C ARG A 154 1.82 2.41 0.59
N ASP A 155 0.83 1.67 0.12
CA ASP A 155 -0.40 2.22 -0.48
C ASP A 155 -1.62 1.31 -0.25
N VAL A 156 -1.73 0.76 0.96
CA VAL A 156 -2.90 -0.05 1.36
C VAL A 156 -4.13 0.87 1.41
N LYS A 157 -5.16 0.53 0.63
CA LYS A 157 -6.43 1.26 0.53
C LYS A 157 -7.48 0.40 -0.19
N PRO A 158 -8.79 0.71 -0.11
CA PRO A 158 -9.84 -0.11 -0.73
C PRO A 158 -9.64 -0.35 -2.23
N HIS A 159 -9.13 0.65 -2.96
CA HIS A 159 -8.89 0.54 -4.41
C HIS A 159 -7.80 -0.48 -4.78
N ASN A 160 -6.91 -0.82 -3.84
CA ASN A 160 -5.82 -1.77 -4.06
C ASN A 160 -6.14 -3.15 -3.46
N VAL A 161 -7.39 -3.39 -3.04
CA VAL A 161 -7.85 -4.67 -2.51
C VAL A 161 -8.95 -5.19 -3.44
N MET A 162 -8.60 -6.16 -4.27
CA MET A 162 -9.53 -6.82 -5.18
C MET A 162 -10.30 -7.91 -4.44
N ILE A 163 -11.62 -7.91 -4.55
CA ILE A 163 -12.49 -8.88 -3.87
C ILE A 163 -13.41 -9.55 -4.88
N ASP A 164 -13.31 -10.87 -4.97
CA ASP A 164 -14.34 -11.73 -5.55
C ASP A 164 -15.25 -12.16 -4.40
N HIS A 165 -16.40 -11.49 -4.26
CA HIS A 165 -17.29 -11.72 -3.12
C HIS A 165 -17.98 -13.08 -3.17
N GLU A 166 -18.36 -13.51 -4.37
CA GLU A 166 -19.00 -14.80 -4.62
C GLU A 166 -18.07 -15.97 -4.21
N LYS A 167 -16.78 -15.86 -4.56
CA LYS A 167 -15.79 -16.90 -4.23
C LYS A 167 -15.10 -16.69 -2.89
N LYS A 168 -15.41 -15.61 -2.16
CA LYS A 168 -14.73 -15.23 -0.91
C LYS A 168 -13.20 -15.10 -1.06
N GLN A 169 -12.73 -14.57 -2.19
CA GLN A 169 -11.30 -14.39 -2.46
C GLN A 169 -10.87 -12.93 -2.39
N LEU A 170 -9.63 -12.70 -1.95
CA LEU A 170 -9.01 -11.38 -1.86
C LEU A 170 -7.62 -11.41 -2.53
N ARG A 171 -7.28 -10.32 -3.22
CA ARG A 171 -5.91 -10.05 -3.70
C ARG A 171 -5.51 -8.62 -3.37
N LEU A 172 -4.35 -8.45 -2.74
CA LEU A 172 -3.66 -7.18 -2.62
C LEU A 172 -2.88 -6.89 -3.90
N ILE A 173 -3.17 -5.74 -4.52
CA ILE A 173 -2.64 -5.34 -5.82
C ILE A 173 -1.85 -4.02 -5.74
N ASP A 174 -1.23 -3.64 -6.86
CA ASP A 174 -0.51 -2.37 -7.07
C ASP A 174 0.69 -2.13 -6.13
N TRP A 175 1.73 -2.92 -6.35
CA TRP A 175 2.99 -2.87 -5.61
C TRP A 175 3.96 -1.77 -6.10
N GLY A 176 3.50 -0.81 -6.93
CA GLY A 176 4.37 0.21 -7.53
C GLY A 176 4.96 1.22 -6.52
N LEU A 177 4.33 1.36 -5.34
CA LEU A 177 4.83 2.17 -4.23
C LEU A 177 5.53 1.35 -3.14
N ALA A 178 5.53 0.03 -3.23
CA ALA A 178 6.16 -0.84 -2.24
C ALA A 178 7.69 -0.62 -2.16
N GLU A 179 8.30 -1.08 -1.07
CA GLU A 179 9.74 -0.99 -0.83
C GLU A 179 10.25 -2.13 0.04
N PHE A 180 11.52 -2.49 -0.14
CA PHE A 180 12.26 -3.31 0.80
C PHE A 180 12.59 -2.50 2.06
N TYR A 181 12.30 -3.07 3.22
CA TYR A 181 12.68 -2.50 4.51
C TYR A 181 14.11 -2.87 4.89
N HIS A 182 14.93 -1.88 5.19
CA HIS A 182 16.20 -1.97 5.87
C HIS A 182 16.14 -1.18 7.19
N PRO A 183 16.70 -1.70 8.30
CA PRO A 183 16.74 -1.01 9.58
C PRO A 183 17.37 0.38 9.48
N LYS A 184 16.72 1.37 10.11
CA LYS A 184 17.20 2.75 10.22
C LYS A 184 17.42 3.47 8.88
N GLN A 185 16.86 2.95 7.79
CA GLN A 185 16.88 3.62 6.51
C GLN A 185 15.78 4.68 6.44
N ASP A 186 16.11 5.84 5.91
CA ASP A 186 15.14 6.88 5.59
C ASP A 186 14.41 6.57 4.27
N TYR A 187 13.09 6.69 4.30
CA TYR A 187 12.22 6.50 3.15
C TYR A 187 11.48 7.78 2.78
N ASN A 188 11.13 7.88 1.50
CA ASN A 188 10.32 8.98 1.01
C ASN A 188 8.90 8.97 1.63
N VAL A 189 8.48 10.07 2.24
CA VAL A 189 7.15 10.21 2.86
C VAL A 189 6.01 10.52 1.87
N ARG A 190 6.35 10.85 0.61
CA ARG A 190 5.39 11.15 -0.46
C ARG A 190 4.83 9.87 -1.11
N VAL A 191 4.43 8.92 -0.28
CA VAL A 191 3.77 7.63 -0.61
C VAL A 191 2.36 7.59 -0.02
N ALA A 192 1.59 6.55 -0.29
CA ALA A 192 0.19 6.40 0.08
C ALA A 192 -0.76 7.49 -0.45
N SER A 193 -2.05 7.16 -0.45
CA SER A 193 -3.14 8.09 -0.75
C SER A 193 -3.53 8.87 0.52
N ARG A 194 -3.86 10.17 0.40
CA ARG A 194 -3.99 11.12 1.54
C ARG A 194 -4.71 10.55 2.76
N TYR A 195 -5.89 9.97 2.58
CA TYR A 195 -6.75 9.51 3.67
C TYR A 195 -6.22 8.30 4.44
N PHE A 196 -5.19 7.64 3.91
CA PHE A 196 -4.57 6.43 4.46
C PHE A 196 -3.12 6.69 4.90
N LYS A 197 -2.63 7.93 4.82
CA LYS A 197 -1.30 8.31 5.30
C LYS A 197 -1.23 8.20 6.81
N GLY A 198 -0.23 7.47 7.31
CA GLY A 198 0.15 7.46 8.72
C GLY A 198 0.68 8.83 9.18
N PRO A 199 0.57 9.16 10.47
CA PRO A 199 1.12 10.39 11.04
C PRO A 199 2.58 10.59 10.67
N GLU A 200 3.40 9.53 10.64
CA GLU A 200 4.81 9.56 10.26
C GLU A 200 5.03 10.20 8.87
N LEU A 201 4.12 9.99 7.92
CA LEU A 201 4.22 10.60 6.59
C LEU A 201 3.79 12.07 6.58
N LEU A 202 2.94 12.48 7.52
CA LEU A 202 2.35 13.82 7.62
C LEU A 202 3.25 14.77 8.42
N VAL A 203 4.07 14.23 9.34
CA VAL A 203 5.08 14.97 10.11
C VAL A 203 6.51 14.82 9.57
N ASP A 204 6.66 14.26 8.36
CA ASP A 204 7.95 14.04 7.67
C ASP A 204 8.96 13.18 8.45
N TYR A 205 8.50 12.20 9.21
CA TYR A 205 9.37 11.20 9.85
C TYR A 205 9.72 10.09 8.85
N GLN A 206 10.95 10.09 8.36
CA GLN A 206 11.38 9.26 7.22
C GLN A 206 11.78 7.83 7.62
N CYS A 207 12.19 7.62 8.87
CA CYS A 207 12.65 6.34 9.38
C CYS A 207 11.48 5.44 9.83
N TYR A 208 10.48 5.25 8.96
CA TYR A 208 9.30 4.42 9.21
C TYR A 208 9.48 2.96 8.76
N ASP A 209 8.52 2.10 9.12
CA ASP A 209 8.56 0.66 8.83
C ASP A 209 7.19 0.09 8.44
N TYR A 210 7.06 -1.25 8.50
CA TYR A 210 5.85 -2.01 8.17
C TYR A 210 4.59 -1.51 8.89
N SER A 211 4.73 -0.87 10.07
CA SER A 211 3.61 -0.30 10.82
C SER A 211 2.80 0.74 10.03
N LEU A 212 3.38 1.34 8.99
CA LEU A 212 2.66 2.25 8.09
C LEU A 212 1.45 1.58 7.43
N ASP A 213 1.61 0.33 6.98
CA ASP A 213 0.53 -0.43 6.35
C ASP A 213 -0.59 -0.74 7.36
N MET A 214 -0.24 -0.91 8.64
CA MET A 214 -1.19 -1.15 9.72
C MET A 214 -2.05 0.08 10.04
N TRP A 215 -1.47 1.28 9.95
CA TRP A 215 -2.26 2.52 10.03
C TRP A 215 -3.27 2.62 8.88
N SER A 216 -2.84 2.34 7.65
CA SER A 216 -3.72 2.35 6.49
C SER A 216 -4.85 1.32 6.61
N LEU A 217 -4.55 0.12 7.11
CA LEU A 217 -5.54 -0.91 7.45
C LEU A 217 -6.55 -0.41 8.49
N GLY A 218 -6.07 0.23 9.56
CA GLY A 218 -6.93 0.82 10.60
C GLY A 218 -7.89 1.87 10.03
N CYS A 219 -7.41 2.71 9.11
CA CYS A 219 -8.24 3.68 8.40
C CYS A 219 -9.34 3.00 7.55
N MET A 220 -9.00 1.93 6.82
CA MET A 220 -9.99 1.15 6.05
C MET A 220 -11.05 0.54 6.95
N LEU A 221 -10.60 -0.09 8.04
CA LEU A 221 -11.46 -0.76 8.98
C LEU A 221 -12.39 0.23 9.71
N ALA A 222 -11.90 1.39 10.11
CA ALA A 222 -12.72 2.47 10.68
C ALA A 222 -13.78 2.95 9.67
N SER A 223 -13.41 3.12 8.39
CA SER A 223 -14.36 3.48 7.34
C SER A 223 -15.47 2.44 7.16
N MET A 224 -15.14 1.15 7.20
CA MET A 224 -16.12 0.06 7.06
C MET A 224 -17.10 -0.01 8.24
N ILE A 225 -16.60 0.02 9.48
CA ILE A 225 -17.47 -0.12 10.67
C ILE A 225 -18.34 1.13 10.88
N PHE A 226 -17.77 2.32 10.76
CA PHE A 226 -18.51 3.56 10.96
C PHE A 226 -19.29 4.00 9.71
N ARG A 227 -19.23 3.23 8.62
CA ARG A 227 -19.84 3.55 7.31
C ARG A 227 -19.52 4.99 6.88
N LYS A 228 -18.26 5.38 7.07
CA LYS A 228 -17.77 6.75 6.81
C LYS A 228 -16.53 6.69 5.94
N GLU A 229 -16.70 7.03 4.66
CA GLU A 229 -15.60 7.00 3.69
C GLU A 229 -15.29 8.40 3.15
N PRO A 230 -14.04 8.90 3.32
CA PRO A 230 -12.98 8.39 4.19
C PRO A 230 -13.26 8.69 5.68
N PHE A 231 -12.67 7.92 6.60
CA PHE A 231 -12.83 8.16 8.03
C PHE A 231 -12.18 9.49 8.46
N PHE A 232 -10.93 9.69 8.08
CA PHE A 232 -10.19 10.96 8.21
C PHE A 232 -10.20 11.70 6.87
N HIS A 233 -11.00 12.76 6.77
CA HIS A 233 -11.25 13.48 5.54
C HIS A 233 -10.55 14.85 5.53
N GLY A 234 -9.23 14.85 5.30
CA GLY A 234 -8.43 16.08 5.19
C GLY A 234 -8.48 16.69 3.78
N HIS A 235 -8.55 18.02 3.69
CA HIS A 235 -8.52 18.74 2.40
C HIS A 235 -7.15 18.64 1.70
N ASP A 236 -6.08 18.62 2.48
CA ASP A 236 -4.68 18.43 2.06
C ASP A 236 -3.90 17.65 3.15
N ASN A 237 -2.57 17.52 3.02
CA ASN A 237 -1.77 16.77 4.01
C ASN A 237 -1.72 17.50 5.38
N TYR A 238 -1.61 18.83 5.33
CA TYR A 238 -2.12 19.84 6.27
C TYR A 238 -3.22 19.36 7.22
N ASP A 239 -4.44 19.51 6.69
CA ASP A 239 -5.68 19.23 7.36
C ASP A 239 -5.83 17.74 7.68
N GLN A 240 -5.19 16.83 6.94
CA GLN A 240 -5.24 15.40 7.25
C GLN A 240 -4.73 15.10 8.67
N LEU A 241 -3.62 15.71 9.09
CA LEU A 241 -3.10 15.52 10.45
C LEU A 241 -4.06 16.15 11.49
N VAL A 242 -4.65 17.31 11.18
CA VAL A 242 -5.67 17.95 12.02
C VAL A 242 -6.88 17.03 12.22
N ARG A 243 -7.36 16.35 11.16
CA ARG A 243 -8.48 15.39 11.28
C ARG A 243 -8.13 14.20 12.17
N ILE A 244 -6.88 13.75 12.15
CA ILE A 244 -6.39 12.68 13.02
C ILE A 244 -6.35 13.16 14.48
N ALA A 245 -5.72 14.31 14.73
CA ALA A 245 -5.60 14.91 16.06
C ALA A 245 -6.96 15.22 16.71
N LYS A 246 -7.98 15.57 15.92
CA LYS A 246 -9.36 15.76 16.41
C LYS A 246 -10.05 14.49 16.94
N VAL A 247 -9.51 13.31 16.62
CA VAL A 247 -10.02 12.03 17.09
C VAL A 247 -9.11 11.49 18.20
N LEU A 248 -7.83 11.30 17.88
CA LEU A 248 -6.85 10.69 18.81
C LEU A 248 -6.40 11.65 19.93
N GLY A 249 -6.64 12.95 19.78
CA GLY A 249 -6.15 13.98 20.69
C GLY A 249 -4.80 14.56 20.25
N THR A 250 -4.50 15.79 20.71
CA THR A 250 -3.25 16.50 20.40
C THR A 250 -2.11 16.15 21.36
N GLU A 251 -2.43 15.65 22.55
CA GLU A 251 -1.44 15.27 23.58
C GLU A 251 -0.57 14.09 23.11
N GLU A 252 -1.19 12.99 22.68
CA GLU A 252 -0.46 11.83 22.14
C GLU A 252 0.38 12.17 20.89
N LEU A 253 -0.10 13.12 20.06
CA LEU A 253 0.66 13.61 18.91
C LEU A 253 1.93 14.35 19.35
N HIS A 254 1.82 15.25 20.33
CA HIS A 254 2.99 15.97 20.85
C HIS A 254 3.97 15.02 21.56
N GLU A 255 3.47 14.05 22.35
CA GLU A 255 4.31 13.01 22.95
C GLU A 255 5.07 12.20 21.89
N TYR A 256 4.40 11.86 20.77
CA TYR A 256 5.04 11.17 19.64
C TYR A 256 6.13 12.03 18.99
N VAL A 257 5.85 13.32 18.75
CA VAL A 257 6.80 14.28 18.18
C VAL A 257 8.01 14.46 19.08
N ASP A 258 7.78 14.64 20.38
CA ASP A 258 8.84 14.78 21.38
C ASP A 258 9.68 13.51 21.50
N LYS A 259 9.02 12.33 21.58
CA LYS A 259 9.72 11.03 21.68
C LYS A 259 10.72 10.79 20.56
N TYR A 260 10.42 11.23 19.34
CA TYR A 260 11.26 11.02 18.17
C TYR A 260 12.04 12.26 17.74
N HIS A 261 12.01 13.35 18.52
CA HIS A 261 12.62 14.64 18.18
C HIS A 261 12.25 15.12 16.76
N ILE A 262 10.98 15.02 16.40
CA ILE A 262 10.49 15.41 15.08
C ILE A 262 10.34 16.94 15.02
N GLU A 263 10.92 17.57 14.00
CA GLU A 263 10.70 18.98 13.74
C GLU A 263 9.40 19.16 12.95
N LEU A 264 8.34 19.62 13.62
CA LEU A 264 7.08 19.91 12.95
C LEU A 264 7.20 21.13 12.04
N ASP A 265 6.65 21.01 10.84
CA ASP A 265 6.50 22.14 9.92
C ASP A 265 5.76 23.30 10.62
N PRO A 266 6.27 24.54 10.60
CA PRO A 266 5.67 25.67 11.31
C PRO A 266 4.20 25.94 10.98
N ARG A 267 3.73 25.48 9.81
CA ARG A 267 2.30 25.55 9.44
C ARG A 267 1.38 24.83 10.42
N PHE A 268 1.87 23.84 11.16
CA PHE A 268 1.08 23.11 12.14
C PHE A 268 0.75 23.93 13.39
N ASN A 269 1.55 24.96 13.71
CA ASN A 269 1.40 25.78 14.92
C ASN A 269 0.00 26.42 15.02
N ASP A 270 -0.56 26.83 13.88
CA ASP A 270 -1.84 27.57 13.86
C ASP A 270 -3.06 26.67 13.63
N ILE A 271 -2.86 25.42 13.18
CA ILE A 271 -3.97 24.57 12.69
C ILE A 271 -4.26 23.33 13.53
N LEU A 272 -3.30 22.83 14.32
CA LEU A 272 -3.51 21.62 15.14
C LEU A 272 -4.45 21.89 16.34
N GLY A 273 -4.37 23.09 16.92
CA GLY A 273 -5.16 23.47 18.09
C GLY A 273 -4.92 22.56 19.30
N ARG A 274 -5.91 22.48 20.20
CA ARG A 274 -5.92 21.53 21.33
C ARG A 274 -7.19 20.70 21.27
N HIS A 275 -7.03 19.38 21.21
CA HIS A 275 -8.16 18.45 21.13
C HIS A 275 -8.01 17.37 22.19
N SER A 276 -9.08 17.15 22.95
CA SER A 276 -9.16 15.98 23.82
C SER A 276 -9.40 14.73 23.00
N ARG A 277 -8.90 13.63 23.55
CA ARG A 277 -9.06 12.30 23.00
C ARG A 277 -10.53 11.86 23.01
N ASN A 278 -11.07 11.38 21.89
CA ASN A 278 -12.47 11.01 21.73
C ASN A 278 -12.70 9.51 22.03
N VAL A 279 -12.97 9.21 23.31
CA VAL A 279 -13.12 7.84 23.86
C VAL A 279 -14.03 6.92 23.02
N GLY A 280 -15.11 7.45 22.43
CA GLY A 280 -16.04 6.65 21.62
C GLY A 280 -15.51 6.22 20.24
N LYS A 281 -14.55 6.96 19.68
CA LYS A 281 -13.91 6.65 18.38
C LYS A 281 -12.51 6.02 18.56
N ASP A 282 -11.90 6.15 19.73
CA ASP A 282 -10.52 5.74 20.00
C ASP A 282 -10.34 4.33 20.55
N SER A 283 -11.34 3.74 21.23
CA SER A 283 -11.25 2.35 21.71
C SER A 283 -10.93 1.33 20.60
N PHE A 284 -10.98 1.79 19.35
CA PHE A 284 -10.82 1.04 18.13
C PHE A 284 -9.43 1.13 17.49
N MET A 285 -8.88 2.33 17.31
CA MET A 285 -7.63 2.54 16.58
C MET A 285 -6.41 2.00 17.36
N LEU A 286 -6.40 2.12 18.69
CA LEU A 286 -5.29 1.63 19.53
C LEU A 286 -5.16 0.11 19.60
N LYS A 287 -6.20 -0.65 19.24
CA LYS A 287 -6.11 -2.11 19.18
C LYS A 287 -5.44 -2.63 17.89
N ILE A 288 -5.25 -1.77 16.88
CA ILE A 288 -4.72 -2.15 15.57
C ILE A 288 -3.28 -1.63 15.39
N SER A 289 -2.85 -0.64 16.18
CA SER A 289 -1.56 0.04 16.05
C SER A 289 -0.49 -0.36 17.08
N ILE A 290 -0.67 -1.46 17.83
CA ILE A 290 0.30 -1.96 18.83
C ILE A 290 0.65 -3.42 18.59
#